data_AF-A0A175W2N4-F1
#
_entry.id   AF-A0A175W2N4-F1
#
_cell.length_a   1.000
_cell.length_b   1.000
_cell.length_c   1.000
_cell.angle_alpha   90.00
_cell.angle_beta   90.00
_cell.angle_gamma   90.00
#
_symmetry.space_group_name_H-M   'P 1'
#
loop_
_entity.id
_entity.type
_entity.pdbx_description
1 polymer ?
#
loop_
_entity_poly.entity_id
_entity_poly.type
_entity_poly.pdbx_seq_one_letter_code
_entity_poly.pdbx_strand_id
1 'polypeptide(L)'
;MTEHTDASPSLVETLVQMQASLHRVETRFDRLETRFDNIETCFDNIETRFDNIETRLDRLETRLDRLETSHTEPMGKVAQPENDARANFHTLEGKIDQRFPDGRLLNSLIGDGRLQPIIDERTDVSIPHLPRTLREAFKMDYSTMRSILNAAGIQCPWNIEQQRERILAWMGVL
;
A
#
# COMPACT_ATOMS: atom_id res chain seq x y z
N MET A 1 1.36 8.17 -114.63
CA MET A 1 0.24 8.06 -113.67
C MET A 1 0.74 7.23 -112.51
N THR A 2 0.78 7.85 -111.34
CA THR A 2 1.59 7.52 -110.17
C THR A 2 1.10 6.26 -109.45
N GLU A 3 2.06 5.40 -109.12
CA GLU A 3 1.93 4.22 -108.25
C GLU A 3 1.41 4.65 -106.86
N HIS A 4 0.09 4.52 -106.62
CA HIS A 4 -0.52 4.81 -105.31
C HIS A 4 -1.23 3.59 -104.69
N THR A 5 -1.16 2.42 -105.31
CA THR A 5 -2.10 1.32 -105.04
C THR A 5 -1.64 0.24 -104.06
N ASP A 6 -0.41 0.26 -103.55
CA ASP A 6 0.10 -0.83 -102.68
C ASP A 6 0.13 -0.50 -101.17
N ALA A 7 -0.10 0.77 -100.78
CA ALA A 7 -0.09 1.17 -99.37
C ALA A 7 -1.42 0.92 -98.64
N SER A 8 -2.53 0.79 -99.37
CA SER A 8 -3.86 0.63 -98.77
C SER A 8 -4.03 -0.64 -97.91
N PRO A 9 -3.61 -1.86 -98.36
CA PRO A 9 -3.79 -3.07 -97.55
C PRO A 9 -2.92 -3.08 -96.29
N SER A 10 -1.70 -2.50 -96.33
CA SER A 10 -0.82 -2.43 -95.17
C SER A 10 -1.35 -1.47 -94.09
N LEU A 11 -1.91 -0.32 -94.50
CA LEU A 11 -2.59 0.59 -93.57
C LEU A 11 -3.78 -0.07 -92.89
N VAL A 12 -4.59 -0.84 -93.61
CA VAL A 12 -5.72 -1.60 -93.04
C VAL A 12 -5.23 -2.60 -91.98
N GLU A 13 -4.16 -3.36 -92.28
CA GLU A 13 -3.59 -4.31 -91.31
C GLU A 13 -3.07 -3.60 -90.05
N THR A 14 -2.38 -2.46 -90.20
CA THR A 14 -1.92 -1.67 -89.04
C THR A 14 -3.08 -1.15 -88.20
N LEU A 15 -4.19 -0.73 -88.82
CA LEU A 15 -5.40 -0.29 -88.11
C LEU A 15 -6.04 -1.44 -87.31
N VAL A 16 -6.09 -2.65 -87.88
CA VAL A 16 -6.59 -3.85 -87.18
C VAL A 16 -5.71 -4.17 -85.96
N GLN A 17 -4.39 -4.10 -86.10
CA GLN A 17 -3.46 -4.32 -85.00
C GLN A 17 -3.55 -3.24 -83.91
N MET A 18 -3.77 -1.98 -84.31
CA MET A 18 -4.02 -0.88 -83.38
C MET A 18 -5.34 -1.08 -82.63
N GLN A 19 -6.42 -1.49 -83.31
CA GLN A 19 -7.71 -1.76 -82.67
C GLN A 19 -7.62 -2.92 -81.67
N ALA A 20 -6.91 -4.00 -82.02
CA ALA A 20 -6.65 -5.11 -81.09
C ALA A 20 -5.82 -4.66 -79.87
N SER A 21 -4.84 -3.79 -80.09
CA SER A 21 -4.02 -3.23 -79.01
C SER A 21 -4.83 -2.32 -78.09
N LEU A 22 -5.71 -1.48 -78.64
CA LEU A 22 -6.62 -0.62 -77.88
C LEU A 22 -7.57 -1.45 -77.01
N HIS A 23 -8.19 -2.49 -77.58
CA HIS A 23 -9.07 -3.38 -76.82
C HIS A 23 -8.34 -4.06 -75.64
N ARG A 24 -7.09 -4.51 -75.85
CA ARG A 24 -6.26 -5.08 -74.77
C ARG A 24 -5.93 -4.05 -73.69
N VAL A 25 -5.73 -2.78 -74.05
CA VAL A 25 -5.49 -1.71 -73.08
C VAL A 25 -6.75 -1.41 -72.28
N GLU A 26 -7.91 -1.36 -72.93
CA GLU A 26 -9.22 -1.17 -72.30
C GLU A 26 -9.50 -2.26 -71.26
N THR A 27 -9.34 -3.54 -71.63
CA THR A 27 -9.50 -4.66 -70.67
C THR A 27 -8.52 -4.57 -69.49
N ARG A 28 -7.30 -4.08 -69.71
CA ARG A 28 -6.34 -3.86 -68.63
C ARG A 28 -6.76 -2.70 -67.73
N PHE A 29 -7.39 -1.67 -68.29
CA PHE A 29 -7.90 -0.53 -67.56
C PHE A 29 -9.07 -0.92 -66.67
N ASP A 30 -10.05 -1.68 -67.18
CA ASP A 30 -11.18 -2.20 -66.40
C ASP A 30 -10.69 -3.03 -65.19
N ARG A 31 -9.67 -3.87 -65.40
CA ARG A 31 -9.04 -4.64 -64.33
C ARG A 31 -8.33 -3.76 -63.31
N LEU A 32 -7.73 -2.65 -63.74
CA LEU A 32 -7.10 -1.69 -62.82
C LEU A 32 -8.15 -0.95 -62.00
N GLU A 33 -9.24 -0.51 -62.62
CA GLU A 33 -10.38 0.13 -61.95
C GLU A 33 -10.95 -0.78 -60.84
N THR A 34 -11.23 -2.04 -61.18
CA THR A 34 -11.67 -3.03 -60.16
C THR A 34 -10.66 -3.21 -59.03
N ARG A 35 -9.35 -3.13 -59.32
CA ARG A 35 -8.32 -3.21 -58.27
C ARG A 35 -8.26 -1.95 -57.42
N PHE A 36 -8.50 -0.78 -58.00
CA PHE A 36 -8.58 0.48 -57.27
C PHE A 36 -9.78 0.48 -56.32
N ASP A 37 -10.96 0.07 -56.76
CA ASP A 37 -12.15 -0.05 -55.90
C ASP A 37 -11.91 -0.96 -54.68
N ASN A 38 -11.22 -2.08 -54.89
CA ASN A 38 -10.85 -3.00 -53.81
C ASN A 38 -9.82 -2.38 -52.84
N ILE A 39 -8.91 -1.55 -53.36
CA ILE A 39 -7.92 -0.84 -52.54
C ILE A 39 -8.62 0.25 -51.71
N GLU A 40 -9.53 1.03 -52.31
CA GLU A 40 -10.33 2.03 -51.60
C GLU A 40 -11.14 1.40 -50.46
N THR A 41 -11.84 0.30 -50.75
CA THR A 41 -12.57 -0.47 -49.72
C THR A 41 -11.64 -0.98 -48.61
N CYS A 42 -10.40 -1.36 -48.93
CA CYS A 42 -9.41 -1.77 -47.93
C CYS A 42 -8.97 -0.58 -47.05
N PHE A 43 -8.77 0.60 -47.65
CA PHE A 43 -8.43 1.82 -46.93
C PHE A 43 -9.54 2.24 -45.97
N ASP A 44 -10.81 2.22 -46.39
CA ASP A 44 -11.95 2.54 -45.51
C ASP A 44 -12.02 1.60 -44.30
N ASN A 45 -11.75 0.30 -44.51
CA ASN A 45 -11.68 -0.69 -43.44
C ASN A 45 -10.48 -0.48 -42.50
N ILE A 46 -9.36 0.04 -43.01
CA ILE A 46 -8.20 0.38 -42.20
C ILE A 46 -8.49 1.62 -41.36
N GLU A 47 -9.07 2.67 -41.94
CA GLU A 47 -9.44 3.91 -41.26
C GLU A 47 -10.40 3.63 -40.09
N THR A 48 -11.49 2.90 -40.33
CA THR A 48 -12.41 2.47 -39.26
C THR A 48 -11.75 1.63 -38.16
N ARG A 49 -10.73 0.83 -38.49
CA ARG A 49 -9.95 0.10 -37.48
C ARG A 49 -9.04 1.02 -36.68
N PHE A 50 -8.46 2.05 -37.29
CA PHE A 50 -7.65 3.05 -36.61
C PHE A 50 -8.50 3.85 -35.62
N ASP A 51 -9.69 4.32 -36.02
CA ASP A 51 -10.61 5.05 -35.12
C ASP A 51 -10.98 4.24 -33.87
N ASN A 52 -11.21 2.93 -34.04
CA ASN A 52 -11.47 2.03 -32.92
C ASN A 52 -10.24 1.88 -32.00
N ILE A 53 -9.04 1.80 -32.57
CA ILE A 53 -7.80 1.73 -31.80
C ILE A 53 -7.60 3.02 -31.00
N GLU A 54 -7.80 4.20 -31.58
CA GLU A 54 -7.71 5.48 -30.89
C GLU A 54 -8.70 5.56 -29.73
N THR A 55 -9.98 5.23 -29.96
CA THR A 55 -11.00 5.18 -28.91
C THR A 55 -10.61 4.24 -27.76
N ARG A 56 -9.96 3.11 -28.07
CA ARG A 56 -9.49 2.16 -27.05
C ARG A 56 -8.28 2.70 -26.28
N LEU A 57 -7.39 3.44 -26.93
CA LEU A 57 -6.23 4.07 -26.29
C LEU A 57 -6.68 5.17 -25.32
N ASP A 58 -7.61 6.05 -25.71
CA ASP A 58 -8.16 7.08 -24.83
C ASP A 58 -8.78 6.49 -23.55
N ARG A 59 -9.49 5.37 -23.71
CA ARG A 59 -10.06 4.63 -22.56
C ARG A 59 -8.98 4.02 -21.68
N LEU A 60 -7.86 3.57 -22.25
CA LEU A 60 -6.74 3.03 -21.50
C LEU A 60 -6.00 4.12 -20.74
N GLU A 61 -5.76 5.28 -21.36
CA GLU A 61 -5.15 6.46 -20.72
C GLU A 61 -5.99 6.91 -19.52
N THR A 62 -7.30 7.08 -19.70
CA THR A 62 -8.22 7.43 -18.60
C THR A 62 -8.19 6.40 -17.45
N ARG A 63 -7.99 5.11 -17.75
CA ARG A 63 -7.87 4.06 -16.72
C ARG A 63 -6.53 4.12 -16.01
N LEU A 64 -5.46 4.46 -16.73
CA LEU A 64 -4.12 4.60 -16.17
C LEU A 64 -4.09 5.79 -15.20
N ASP A 65 -4.65 6.94 -15.57
CA ASP A 65 -4.76 8.12 -14.69
C ASP A 65 -5.51 7.80 -13.39
N ARG A 66 -6.59 7.01 -13.48
CA ARG A 66 -7.34 6.54 -12.31
C ARG A 66 -6.54 5.58 -11.44
N LEU A 67 -5.69 4.75 -12.03
CA LEU A 67 -4.81 3.85 -11.28
C LEU A 67 -3.68 4.63 -10.60
N GLU A 68 -3.07 5.59 -11.28
CA GLU A 68 -2.02 6.44 -10.71
C GLU A 68 -2.54 7.29 -9.55
N THR A 69 -3.74 7.88 -9.69
CA THR A 69 -4.40 8.60 -8.60
C THR A 69 -4.76 7.67 -7.43
N SER A 70 -5.35 6.50 -7.72
CA SER A 70 -5.69 5.50 -6.70
C SER A 70 -4.48 4.89 -6.00
N HIS A 71 -3.30 4.88 -6.63
CA HIS A 71 -2.07 4.36 -6.04
C HIS A 71 -1.33 5.43 -5.22
N THR A 72 -1.36 6.68 -5.67
CA THR A 72 -0.70 7.80 -4.97
C THR A 72 -1.45 8.23 -3.71
N GLU A 73 -2.79 8.22 -3.72
CA GLU A 73 -3.60 8.61 -2.56
C GLU A 73 -3.35 7.79 -1.27
N PRO A 74 -3.34 6.44 -1.28
CA PRO A 74 -3.14 5.66 -0.07
C PRO A 74 -1.71 5.81 0.48
N MET A 75 -0.70 6.03 -0.37
CA MET A 75 0.68 6.25 0.11
C MET A 75 0.77 7.49 1.01
N GLY A 76 0.07 8.57 0.68
CA GLY A 76 -0.02 9.75 1.55
C GLY A 76 -0.82 9.51 2.83
N LYS A 77 -1.93 8.77 2.75
CA LYS A 77 -2.80 8.48 3.90
C LYS A 77 -2.19 7.52 4.92
N VAL A 78 -1.23 6.67 4.53
CA VAL A 78 -0.51 5.78 5.45
C VAL A 78 0.70 6.47 6.09
N ALA A 79 1.39 7.34 5.35
CA ALA A 79 2.53 8.08 5.89
C ALA A 79 2.16 9.01 7.05
N GLN A 80 0.97 9.63 7.01
CA GLN A 80 0.52 10.54 8.06
C GLN A 80 0.32 9.88 9.43
N PRO A 81 -0.52 8.82 9.59
CA PRO A 81 -0.72 8.16 10.88
C PRO A 81 0.55 7.48 11.39
N GLU A 82 1.44 7.01 10.51
CA GLU A 82 2.76 6.48 10.92
C GLU A 82 3.64 7.56 11.53
N ASN A 83 3.72 8.74 10.90
CA ASN A 83 4.47 9.87 11.44
C ASN A 83 3.84 10.41 12.74
N ASP A 84 2.51 10.52 12.79
CA ASP A 84 1.78 10.95 13.98
C ASP A 84 1.96 9.95 15.13
N ALA A 85 1.89 8.64 14.86
CA ALA A 85 2.16 7.60 15.84
C ALA A 85 3.61 7.65 16.34
N ARG A 86 4.58 7.85 15.44
CA ARG A 86 6.00 7.99 15.81
C ARG A 86 6.25 9.23 16.66
N ALA A 87 5.62 10.36 16.33
CA ALA A 87 5.70 11.59 17.12
C ALA A 87 5.06 11.43 18.50
N ASN A 88 3.90 10.78 18.57
CA ASN A 88 3.22 10.47 19.83
C ASN A 88 4.05 9.53 20.70
N PHE A 89 4.65 8.49 20.11
CA PHE A 89 5.53 7.56 20.81
C PHE A 89 6.76 8.27 21.39
N HIS A 90 7.47 9.07 20.58
CA HIS A 90 8.61 9.86 21.04
C HIS A 90 8.23 10.84 22.17
N THR A 91 7.02 11.41 22.11
CA THR A 91 6.49 12.27 23.18
C THR A 91 6.23 11.49 24.47
N LEU A 92 5.70 10.26 24.36
CA LEU A 92 5.48 9.39 25.51
C LEU A 92 6.79 8.91 26.11
N GLU A 93 7.78 8.51 25.30
CA GLU A 93 9.12 8.16 25.77
C GLU A 93 9.72 9.29 26.58
N GLY A 94 9.72 10.53 26.06
CA GLY A 94 10.23 11.68 26.81
C GLY A 94 9.50 11.94 28.12
N LYS A 95 8.17 11.74 28.18
CA LYS A 95 7.39 11.85 29.43
C LYS A 95 7.70 10.72 30.41
N ILE A 96 7.93 9.51 29.90
CA ILE A 96 8.30 8.34 30.69
C ILE A 96 9.69 8.53 31.31
N ASP A 97 10.67 8.98 30.52
CA ASP A 97 12.02 9.28 30.99
C ASP A 97 12.02 10.39 32.05
N GLN A 98 11.20 11.43 31.87
CA GLN A 98 11.03 12.48 32.88
C GLN A 98 10.43 11.96 34.20
N ARG A 99 9.51 10.99 34.13
CA ARG A 99 8.83 10.44 35.31
C ARG A 99 9.66 9.36 36.00
N PHE A 100 10.48 8.63 35.26
CA PHE A 100 11.27 7.50 35.72
C PHE A 100 12.73 7.63 35.23
N PRO A 101 13.49 8.63 35.71
CA PRO A 101 14.85 8.91 35.22
C PRO A 101 15.81 7.72 35.39
N ASP A 102 15.55 6.85 36.35
CA ASP A 102 16.43 5.73 36.69
C ASP A 102 16.04 4.42 35.98
N GLY A 103 14.95 4.39 35.19
CA GLY A 103 14.48 3.22 34.44
C GLY A 103 14.08 1.98 35.28
N ARG A 104 14.31 2.01 36.59
CA ARG A 104 14.16 0.85 37.50
C ARG A 104 12.73 0.29 37.51
N LEU A 105 11.73 1.16 37.46
CA LEU A 105 10.32 0.76 37.46
C LEU A 105 9.86 0.23 36.10
N LEU A 106 10.34 0.78 34.99
CA LEU A 106 10.07 0.25 33.66
C LEU A 106 10.68 -1.13 33.46
N ASN A 107 11.92 -1.33 33.92
CA ASN A 107 12.61 -2.61 33.78
C ASN A 107 11.91 -3.73 34.60
N SER A 108 11.27 -3.36 35.72
CA SER A 108 10.45 -4.27 36.52
C SER A 108 9.01 -4.45 36.00
N LEU A 109 8.48 -3.49 35.24
CA LEU A 109 7.15 -3.58 34.60
C LEU A 109 7.17 -4.36 33.28
N ILE A 110 8.25 -4.24 32.50
CA ILE A 110 8.40 -4.83 31.17
C ILE A 110 9.01 -6.24 31.24
N GLY A 111 9.86 -6.52 32.24
CA GLY A 111 10.41 -7.85 32.50
C GLY A 111 9.72 -8.56 33.66
N ASP A 112 9.98 -9.87 33.83
CA ASP A 112 9.70 -10.61 35.07
C ASP A 112 10.63 -10.16 36.23
N GLY A 113 10.84 -8.84 36.37
CA GLY A 113 11.76 -8.24 37.33
C GLY A 113 11.31 -8.59 38.74
N ARG A 114 12.05 -9.49 39.39
CA ARG A 114 11.81 -9.86 40.78
C ARG A 114 12.03 -8.63 41.67
N LEU A 115 10.99 -8.21 42.39
CA LEU A 115 11.10 -7.27 43.50
C LEU A 115 11.99 -7.89 44.58
N GLN A 116 12.90 -7.10 45.14
CA GLN A 116 13.73 -7.56 46.25
C GLN A 116 12.83 -7.91 47.45
N PRO A 117 13.01 -9.08 48.09
CA PRO A 117 12.25 -9.42 49.28
C PRO A 117 12.61 -8.46 50.40
N ILE A 118 11.61 -7.78 50.96
CA ILE A 118 11.78 -6.95 52.15
C ILE A 118 11.88 -7.89 53.36
N ILE A 119 12.97 -7.76 54.11
CA ILE A 119 13.23 -8.49 55.33
C ILE A 119 12.65 -7.67 56.49
N ASP A 120 11.89 -8.32 57.37
CA ASP A 120 11.45 -7.70 58.61
C ASP A 120 12.64 -7.58 59.57
N GLU A 121 13.05 -6.35 59.87
CA GLU A 121 14.19 -6.03 60.74
C GLU A 121 14.07 -6.62 62.16
N ARG A 122 12.86 -6.97 62.62
CA ARG A 122 12.63 -7.55 63.96
C ARG A 122 12.88 -9.05 64.02
N THR A 123 12.64 -9.75 62.91
CA THR A 123 12.66 -11.21 62.85
C THR A 123 13.76 -11.75 61.94
N ASP A 124 14.37 -10.90 61.12
CA ASP A 124 15.33 -11.26 60.05
C ASP A 124 14.74 -12.26 59.03
N VAL A 125 13.41 -12.29 58.91
CA VAL A 125 12.68 -13.16 57.98
C VAL A 125 12.00 -12.31 56.92
N SER A 126 11.95 -12.80 55.67
CA SER A 126 11.18 -12.16 54.60
C SER A 126 9.70 -12.07 54.98
N ILE A 127 9.10 -10.90 54.77
CA ILE A 127 7.70 -10.69 55.12
C ILE A 127 6.82 -11.68 54.34
N PRO A 128 6.03 -12.52 55.02
CA PRO A 128 5.18 -13.48 54.35
C PRO A 128 4.14 -12.77 53.47
N HIS A 129 3.85 -13.38 52.33
CA HIS A 129 2.92 -12.88 51.29
C HIS A 129 3.37 -11.62 50.53
N LEU A 130 4.61 -11.14 50.71
CA LEU A 130 5.13 -10.04 49.92
C LEU A 130 5.25 -10.43 48.43
N PRO A 131 4.72 -9.62 47.50
CA PRO A 131 4.71 -9.92 46.08
C PRO A 131 6.12 -9.86 45.52
N ARG A 132 6.46 -10.82 44.67
CA ARG A 132 7.80 -10.91 44.06
C ARG A 132 7.88 -10.22 42.72
N THR A 133 6.76 -9.79 42.16
CA THR A 133 6.72 -9.04 40.90
C THR A 133 5.73 -7.89 41.02
N LEU A 134 5.88 -6.86 40.19
CA LEU A 134 4.88 -5.78 40.12
C LEU A 134 3.51 -6.33 39.74
N ARG A 135 3.43 -7.32 38.84
CA ARG A 135 2.18 -7.98 38.48
C ARG A 135 1.44 -8.57 39.69
N GLU A 136 2.16 -9.19 40.62
CA GLU A 136 1.61 -9.71 41.88
C GLU A 136 1.21 -8.57 42.82
N ALA A 137 2.03 -7.51 42.91
CA ALA A 137 1.73 -6.33 43.73
C ALA A 137 0.44 -5.63 43.30
N PHE A 138 0.21 -5.47 41.99
CA PHE A 138 -0.99 -4.84 41.44
C PHE A 138 -2.26 -5.70 41.55
N LYS A 139 -2.14 -7.01 41.72
CA LYS A 139 -3.26 -7.97 41.83
C LYS A 139 -3.62 -8.34 43.26
N MET A 140 -3.00 -7.70 44.24
CA MET A 140 -3.14 -8.05 45.63
C MET A 140 -4.54 -7.72 46.16
N ASP A 141 -5.19 -8.70 46.79
CA ASP A 141 -6.45 -8.45 47.46
C ASP A 141 -6.25 -7.78 48.83
N TYR A 142 -7.35 -7.28 49.40
CA TYR A 142 -7.32 -6.60 50.69
C TYR A 142 -6.80 -7.48 51.83
N SER A 143 -7.15 -8.77 51.85
CA SER A 143 -6.68 -9.73 52.85
C SER A 143 -5.16 -9.90 52.81
N THR A 144 -4.59 -9.95 51.62
CA THR A 144 -3.16 -10.10 51.40
C THR A 144 -2.43 -8.83 51.82
N MET A 145 -2.90 -7.65 51.39
CA MET A 145 -2.33 -6.36 51.82
C MET A 145 -2.35 -6.22 53.35
N ARG A 146 -3.49 -6.55 53.99
CA ARG A 146 -3.63 -6.50 55.43
C ARG A 146 -2.76 -7.51 56.16
N SER A 147 -2.55 -8.70 55.60
CA SER A 147 -1.66 -9.72 56.17
C SER A 147 -0.21 -9.27 56.14
N ILE A 148 0.23 -8.64 55.04
CA ILE A 148 1.58 -8.06 54.92
C ILE A 148 1.78 -6.94 55.95
N LEU A 149 0.84 -6.01 56.06
CA LEU A 149 0.93 -4.90 57.02
C LEU A 149 0.92 -5.37 58.47
N ASN A 150 0.09 -6.37 58.80
CA ASN A 150 0.10 -6.98 60.12
C ASN A 150 1.41 -7.72 60.42
N ALA A 151 1.97 -8.45 59.44
CA ALA A 151 3.25 -9.13 59.59
C ALA A 151 4.40 -8.13 59.81
N ALA A 152 4.30 -6.94 59.18
CA ALA A 152 5.21 -5.82 59.40
C ALA A 152 4.99 -5.07 60.73
N GLY A 153 4.04 -5.49 61.56
CA GLY A 153 3.71 -4.84 62.84
C GLY A 153 3.01 -3.49 62.70
N ILE A 154 2.46 -3.16 61.52
CA ILE A 154 1.84 -1.86 61.24
C ILE A 154 0.33 -1.96 61.45
N GLN A 155 -0.18 -1.39 62.54
CA GLN A 155 -1.61 -1.25 62.79
C GLN A 155 -2.16 0.01 62.14
N CYS A 156 -2.89 -0.17 61.04
CA CYS A 156 -3.36 0.94 60.22
C CYS A 156 -4.89 0.99 60.14
N PRO A 157 -5.55 2.10 60.55
CA PRO A 157 -6.95 2.37 60.23
C PRO A 157 -7.17 2.81 58.76
N TRP A 158 -6.28 2.40 57.84
CA TRP A 158 -6.21 2.90 56.48
C TRP A 158 -7.19 2.22 55.54
N ASN A 159 -7.69 2.98 54.57
CA ASN A 159 -8.48 2.44 53.46
C ASN A 159 -7.59 1.65 52.48
N ILE A 160 -8.22 0.90 51.56
CA ILE A 160 -7.52 -0.01 50.64
C ILE A 160 -6.45 0.72 49.82
N GLU A 161 -6.75 1.93 49.38
CA GLU A 161 -5.88 2.75 48.52
C GLU A 161 -4.63 3.21 49.27
N GLN A 162 -4.78 3.67 50.51
CA GLN A 162 -3.66 4.03 51.39
C GLN A 162 -2.78 2.82 51.75
N GLN A 163 -3.37 1.64 51.97
CA GLN A 163 -2.61 0.41 52.22
C GLN A 163 -1.76 0.05 51.01
N ARG A 164 -2.37 0.09 49.82
CA ARG A 164 -1.68 -0.18 48.56
C ARG A 164 -0.55 0.81 48.30
N GLU A 165 -0.82 2.11 48.43
CA GLU A 165 0.19 3.17 48.29
C GLU A 165 1.38 2.96 49.23
N ARG A 166 1.12 2.63 50.52
CA ARG A 166 2.20 2.37 51.47
C ARG A 166 3.02 1.14 51.09
N ILE A 167 2.38 0.05 50.67
CA ILE A 167 3.07 -1.17 50.23
C ILE A 167 3.92 -0.88 48.98
N LEU A 168 3.37 -0.15 48.00
CA LEU A 168 4.09 0.25 46.79
C LEU A 168 5.28 1.16 47.11
N ALA A 169 5.11 2.16 47.98
CA ALA A 169 6.20 3.01 48.45
C ALA A 169 7.27 2.20 49.19
N TRP A 170 6.86 1.21 50.00
CA TRP A 170 7.80 0.36 50.73
C TRP A 170 8.61 -0.55 49.81
N MET A 171 8.02 -0.99 48.69
CA MET A 171 8.71 -1.72 47.62
C MET A 171 9.53 -0.80 46.69
N GLY A 172 9.55 0.51 46.93
CA GLY A 172 10.26 1.50 46.09
C GLY A 172 9.61 1.73 44.72
N VAL A 173 8.30 1.47 44.59
CA VAL A 173 7.52 1.60 43.34
C VAL A 173 6.93 3.00 43.16
N LEU A 174 6.82 3.77 44.24
CA LEU A 174 6.32 5.16 44.30
C LEU A 174 7.36 6.05 44.96
#